data_AF-K9D0I4-F1
#
_entry.id   AF-K9D0I4-F1
#
_cell.length_a   1.000
_cell.length_b   1.000
_cell.length_c   1.000
_cell.angle_alpha   90.00
_cell.angle_beta   90.00
_cell.angle_gamma   90.00
#
_symmetry.space_group_name_H-M   'P 1'
#
loop_
_entity.id
_entity.type
_entity.pdbx_description
1 polymer ?
#
loop_
_entity_poly.entity_id
_entity_poly.type
_entity_poly.pdbx_seq_one_letter_code
_entity_poly.pdbx_strand_id
1 'polypeptide(L)'
;MGYNGSYLGPTLRVHRGDDVTVTVSNNLSADTTVHWHGLLVPGELDGSPHQTISPGETWRPTLPIRQPAATLFYHSHAHGRTAEQVYAGLAGLLFVTDEEEQGLGLPS
;
A
#
# COMPACT_ATOMS: atom_id res chain seq x y z
N MET A 1 -6.09 -14.11 -5.25
CA MET A 1 -4.78 -13.54 -4.89
C MET A 1 -5.06 -12.44 -3.88
N GLY A 2 -4.24 -12.27 -2.84
CA GLY A 2 -4.51 -11.25 -1.83
C GLY A 2 -3.26 -10.95 -1.01
N TYR A 3 -3.25 -9.78 -0.38
CA TYR A 3 -2.22 -9.43 0.59
C TYR A 3 -2.60 -10.02 1.94
N ASN A 4 -1.81 -10.97 2.46
CA ASN A 4 -2.09 -11.66 3.73
C ASN A 4 -3.51 -12.27 3.82
N GLY A 5 -4.10 -12.64 2.67
CA GLY A 5 -5.45 -13.16 2.55
C GLY A 5 -5.70 -13.86 1.21
N SER A 6 -6.83 -14.55 1.09
CA SER A 6 -7.20 -15.26 -0.15
C SER A 6 -7.66 -14.31 -1.27
N TYR A 7 -8.21 -13.15 -0.89
CA TYR A 7 -8.70 -12.09 -1.76
C TYR A 7 -8.65 -10.75 -1.02
N LEU A 8 -8.15 -9.70 -1.69
CA LEU A 8 -7.86 -8.38 -1.10
C LEU A 8 -6.83 -8.44 0.02
N GLY A 9 -6.42 -7.25 0.45
CA GLY A 9 -5.58 -7.03 1.61
C GLY A 9 -6.34 -6.45 2.80
N PRO A 10 -5.76 -6.53 4.01
CA PRO A 10 -6.32 -5.87 5.17
C PRO A 10 -6.38 -4.35 4.96
N THR A 11 -7.30 -3.69 5.65
CA THR A 11 -7.25 -2.24 5.78
C THR A 11 -6.07 -1.86 6.66
N LEU A 12 -5.18 -1.05 6.12
CA LEU A 12 -4.09 -0.43 6.88
C LEU A 12 -4.58 0.90 7.43
N ARG A 13 -4.22 1.23 8.67
CA ARG A 13 -4.48 2.52 9.28
C ARG A 13 -3.19 3.04 9.89
N VAL A 14 -2.80 4.25 9.50
CA VAL A 14 -1.55 4.91 9.90
C VAL A 14 -1.86 6.32 10.35
N HIS A 15 -1.03 6.87 11.21
CA HIS A 15 -1.21 8.21 11.74
C HIS A 15 -0.26 9.21 11.09
N ARG A 16 -0.72 10.45 10.90
CA ARG A 16 0.15 11.55 10.46
C ARG A 16 1.29 11.74 11.48
N GLY A 17 2.52 11.77 10.99
CA GLY A 17 3.73 11.84 11.83
C GLY A 17 4.47 10.50 11.97
N ASP A 18 3.84 9.38 11.62
CA ASP A 18 4.46 8.06 11.73
C ASP A 18 5.55 7.84 10.67
N ASP A 19 6.55 7.02 11.01
CA ASP A 19 7.44 6.36 10.06
C ASP A 19 7.11 4.86 10.03
N VAL A 20 6.45 4.42 8.97
CA VAL A 20 5.86 3.08 8.89
C VAL A 20 6.71 2.18 8.02
N THR A 21 7.41 1.21 8.62
CA THR A 21 8.09 0.16 7.86
C THR A 21 7.09 -0.91 7.43
N VAL A 22 6.91 -1.07 6.12
CA VAL A 22 6.07 -2.14 5.55
C VAL A 22 6.99 -3.23 5.03
N THR A 23 6.62 -4.50 5.24
CA THR A 23 7.33 -5.66 4.67
C THR A 23 6.42 -6.34 3.67
N VAL A 24 6.80 -6.32 2.39
CA VAL A 24 6.06 -6.97 1.31
C VAL A 24 6.90 -8.14 0.79
N SER A 25 6.45 -9.36 1.07
CA SER A 25 7.08 -10.58 0.55
C SER A 25 6.25 -11.16 -0.59
N ASN A 26 6.87 -11.37 -1.75
CA ASN A 26 6.18 -11.90 -2.93
C ASN A 26 6.21 -13.44 -2.94
N ASN A 27 5.09 -14.06 -2.56
CA ASN A 27 4.90 -15.52 -2.62
C ASN A 27 4.22 -15.99 -3.92
N LEU A 28 4.11 -15.13 -4.93
CA LEU A 28 3.58 -15.47 -6.24
C LEU A 28 4.66 -16.09 -7.11
N SER A 29 4.25 -16.78 -8.17
CA SER A 29 5.15 -17.26 -9.22
C SER A 29 5.46 -16.20 -10.29
N ALA A 30 5.11 -14.93 -10.06
CA ALA A 30 5.29 -13.83 -11.00
C ALA A 30 5.73 -12.55 -10.27
N ASP A 31 6.41 -11.67 -10.98
CA ASP A 31 6.79 -10.34 -10.49
C ASP A 31 5.57 -9.53 -10.07
N THR A 32 5.73 -8.75 -9.01
CA THR A 32 4.70 -7.82 -8.54
C THR A 32 5.31 -6.51 -8.04
N THR A 33 4.46 -5.53 -7.72
CA THR A 33 4.83 -4.30 -6.99
C THR A 33 3.70 -3.98 -6.02
N VAL A 34 3.90 -2.99 -5.14
CA VAL A 34 2.82 -2.45 -4.31
C VAL A 34 2.89 -0.93 -4.34
N HIS A 35 1.94 -0.31 -5.02
CA HIS A 35 1.81 1.14 -5.09
C HIS A 35 0.87 1.66 -4.00
N TRP A 36 1.29 2.71 -3.30
CA TRP A 36 0.54 3.38 -2.23
C TRP A 36 -0.28 4.54 -2.83
N HIS A 37 -1.36 4.22 -3.52
CA HIS A 37 -2.13 5.21 -4.27
C HIS A 37 -2.64 6.35 -3.38
N GLY A 38 -2.17 7.56 -3.69
CA GLY A 38 -2.50 8.80 -2.99
C GLY A 38 -1.65 9.08 -1.75
N LEU A 39 -0.70 8.20 -1.41
CA LEU A 39 0.29 8.47 -0.37
C LEU A 39 1.42 9.34 -0.96
N LEU A 40 1.76 10.42 -0.26
CA LEU A 40 2.81 11.34 -0.63
C LEU A 40 4.17 10.82 -0.13
N VAL A 41 4.90 10.14 -1.01
CA VAL A 41 6.23 9.59 -0.73
C VAL A 41 7.21 9.90 -1.88
N PRO A 42 8.53 9.87 -1.62
CA PRO A 42 9.54 9.86 -2.68
C PRO A 42 9.32 8.74 -3.70
N GLY A 43 9.77 8.95 -4.94
CA GLY A 43 9.54 8.00 -6.04
C GLY A 43 10.13 6.61 -5.79
N GLU A 44 11.22 6.50 -5.02
CA GLU A 44 11.82 5.21 -4.64
C GLU A 44 10.95 4.39 -3.67
N LEU A 45 10.01 5.04 -2.99
CA LEU A 45 9.10 4.43 -2.03
C LEU A 45 7.68 4.25 -2.60
N ASP A 46 7.41 4.82 -3.77
CA ASP A 46 6.09 4.86 -4.40
C ASP A 46 5.56 3.48 -4.83
N GLY A 47 6.46 2.52 -5.05
CA GLY A 47 6.08 1.19 -5.54
C GLY A 47 5.60 1.16 -7.00
N SER A 48 6.10 2.13 -7.77
CA SER A 48 5.87 2.28 -9.20
C SER A 48 6.27 1.02 -10.00
N PRO A 49 5.93 0.93 -11.31
CA PRO A 49 6.33 -0.19 -12.16
C PRO A 49 7.84 -0.47 -12.20
N HIS A 50 8.69 0.46 -11.76
CA HIS A 50 10.14 0.30 -11.73
C HIS A 50 10.66 -0.38 -10.45
N GLN A 51 9.80 -0.53 -9.42
CA GLN A 51 10.15 -1.14 -8.13
C GLN A 51 9.63 -2.57 -8.04
N THR A 52 10.18 -3.45 -8.89
CA THR A 52 9.78 -4.87 -8.95
C THR A 52 10.15 -5.64 -7.69
N ILE A 53 9.24 -6.51 -7.24
CA ILE A 53 9.45 -7.52 -6.22
C ILE A 53 9.35 -8.89 -6.92
N SER A 54 10.49 -9.52 -7.19
CA SER A 54 10.55 -10.82 -7.85
C SER A 54 9.95 -11.94 -6.98
N PRO A 55 9.55 -13.09 -7.54
CA PRO A 55 9.14 -14.27 -6.77
C PRO A 55 10.16 -14.64 -5.67
N GLY A 56 9.69 -14.79 -4.43
CA GLY A 56 10.52 -15.10 -3.26
C GLY A 56 11.23 -13.90 -2.64
N GLU A 57 11.27 -12.75 -3.31
CA GLU A 57 11.92 -11.55 -2.79
C GLU A 57 11.02 -10.77 -1.81
N THR A 58 11.67 -9.92 -1.03
CA THR A 58 10.99 -9.07 -0.04
C THR A 58 11.44 -7.63 -0.16
N TRP A 59 10.49 -6.70 -0.30
CA TRP A 59 10.72 -5.26 -0.23
C TRP A 59 10.31 -4.71 1.14
N ARG A 60 11.15 -3.86 1.73
CA ARG A 60 10.96 -3.32 3.09
C ARG A 60 11.10 -1.79 3.17
N PRO A 61 10.23 -1.00 2.53
CA PRO A 61 10.30 0.45 2.60
C PRO A 61 9.86 0.97 3.97
N THR A 62 10.42 2.11 4.37
CA THR A 62 9.89 2.92 5.49
C THR A 62 9.20 4.15 4.92
N LEU A 63 7.89 4.23 5.10
CA LEU A 63 7.02 5.25 4.53
C LEU A 63 6.84 6.40 5.53
N PRO A 64 7.29 7.63 5.20
CA PRO A 64 7.05 8.79 6.05
C PRO A 64 5.62 9.31 5.85
N ILE A 65 4.76 9.12 6.84
CA ILE A 65 3.38 9.60 6.79
C ILE A 65 3.36 11.07 7.22
N ARG A 66 3.24 11.99 6.26
CA ARG A 66 3.32 13.44 6.52
C ARG A 66 2.10 14.24 6.04
N GLN A 67 1.29 13.66 5.16
CA GLN A 67 0.09 14.30 4.62
C GLN A 67 -1.07 14.33 5.65
N PRO A 68 -2.07 15.20 5.47
CA PRO A 68 -3.30 15.21 6.25
C PRO A 68 -4.11 13.90 6.13
N ALA A 69 -5.07 13.72 7.03
CA ALA A 69 -5.99 12.59 7.00
C ALA A 69 -6.65 12.39 5.60
N ALA A 70 -6.68 11.14 5.14
CA ALA A 70 -7.19 10.78 3.82
C ALA A 70 -7.54 9.29 3.71
N THR A 71 -8.52 8.99 2.84
CA THR A 71 -8.77 7.62 2.36
C THR A 71 -7.92 7.35 1.13
N LEU A 72 -6.98 6.42 1.29
CA LEU A 72 -6.08 5.94 0.26
C LEU A 72 -6.36 4.45 0.01
N PHE A 73 -5.60 3.87 -0.92
CA PHE A 73 -5.59 2.44 -1.12
C PHE A 73 -4.21 2.01 -1.60
N TYR A 74 -3.92 0.72 -1.54
CA TYR A 74 -2.71 0.14 -2.07
C TYR A 74 -3.07 -0.99 -3.03
N HIS A 75 -2.29 -1.14 -4.09
CA HIS A 75 -2.57 -2.14 -5.11
C HIS A 75 -1.32 -2.53 -5.89
N SER A 76 -1.37 -3.67 -6.60
CA SER A 76 -0.31 -4.01 -7.54
C SER A 76 -0.22 -2.97 -8.66
N HIS A 77 0.99 -2.58 -9.02
CA HIS A 77 1.28 -1.71 -10.15
C HIS A 77 2.30 -2.33 -11.12
N ALA A 78 2.35 -3.68 -11.13
CA ALA A 78 3.30 -4.46 -11.91
C ALA A 78 3.16 -4.23 -13.43
N HIS A 79 4.26 -3.88 -14.09
CA HIS A 79 4.27 -3.60 -15.52
C HIS A 79 3.71 -4.78 -16.34
N GLY A 80 2.72 -4.51 -17.20
CA GLY A 80 2.07 -5.53 -18.02
C GLY A 80 1.14 -6.49 -17.27
N ARG A 81 1.01 -6.39 -15.94
CA ARG A 81 0.22 -7.30 -15.09
C ARG A 81 -0.73 -6.62 -14.11
N THR A 82 -0.73 -5.29 -14.03
CA THR A 82 -1.61 -4.52 -13.13
C THR A 82 -3.06 -4.98 -13.19
N ALA A 83 -3.66 -5.04 -14.39
CA ALA A 83 -5.07 -5.41 -14.53
C ALA A 83 -5.37 -6.82 -13.98
N GLU A 84 -4.56 -7.81 -14.35
CA GLU A 84 -4.69 -9.20 -13.90
C GLU A 84 -4.55 -9.30 -12.37
N GLN A 85 -3.48 -8.70 -11.82
CA GLN A 85 -3.15 -8.83 -10.40
C GLN A 85 -4.15 -8.09 -9.50
N VAL A 86 -4.55 -6.88 -9.89
CA VAL A 86 -5.57 -6.12 -9.15
C VAL A 86 -6.92 -6.83 -9.22
N TYR A 87 -7.34 -7.29 -10.41
CA TYR A 87 -8.59 -8.04 -10.56
C TYR A 87 -8.60 -9.34 -9.73
N ALA A 88 -7.46 -10.04 -9.66
CA ALA A 88 -7.30 -11.24 -8.85
C ALA A 88 -7.28 -10.97 -7.33
N GLY A 89 -7.22 -9.70 -6.91
CA GLY A 89 -7.37 -9.27 -5.51
C GLY A 89 -6.13 -8.64 -4.87
N LEU A 90 -5.09 -8.24 -5.61
CA LEU A 90 -3.99 -7.44 -5.05
C LEU A 90 -4.38 -5.97 -4.91
N ALA A 91 -5.30 -5.69 -4.00
CA ALA A 91 -5.66 -4.35 -3.54
C ALA A 91 -6.14 -4.35 -2.09
N GLY A 92 -6.03 -3.23 -1.39
CA GLY A 92 -6.57 -3.01 -0.04
C GLY A 92 -6.65 -1.53 0.31
N LEU A 93 -7.39 -1.17 1.36
CA LEU A 93 -7.52 0.23 1.79
C LEU A 93 -6.37 0.65 2.70
N LEU A 94 -5.99 1.92 2.62
CA LEU A 94 -5.04 2.57 3.52
C LEU A 94 -5.66 3.87 4.04
N PHE A 95 -5.83 3.99 5.34
CA PHE A 95 -6.31 5.22 5.96
C PHE A 95 -5.15 5.96 6.60
N VAL A 96 -5.00 7.23 6.26
CA VAL A 96 -4.20 8.19 7.05
C VAL A 96 -5.17 8.91 7.97
N THR A 97 -4.89 8.90 9.27
CA THR A 97 -5.66 9.63 10.28
C THR A 97 -4.81 10.70 10.94
N ASP A 98 -5.43 11.76 11.47
CA ASP A 98 -4.75 12.78 12.28
C ASP A 98 -5.65 13.33 13.40
N GLU A 99 -5.08 14.17 14.26
CA GLU A 99 -5.80 14.77 15.39
C GLU A 99 -6.88 15.77 14.94
N GLU A 100 -6.70 16.41 13.78
CA GLU A 100 -7.66 17.36 13.22
C GLU A 100 -8.95 16.63 12.85
N GLU A 101 -8.86 15.54 12.07
CA GLU A 101 -9.99 14.68 11.71
C GLU A 101 -10.71 14.14 12.95
N GLN A 102 -9.96 13.63 13.93
CA GLN A 102 -10.52 13.06 15.15
C GLN A 102 -11.29 14.10 15.98
N GLY A 103 -10.88 15.37 15.91
CA GLY A 103 -11.54 16.49 16.58
C GLY A 103 -12.89 16.89 15.99
N LEU A 104 -13.25 16.40 14.79
CA LEU A 104 -14.48 16.81 14.08
C LEU A 104 -15.76 16.12 14.57
N GLY A 105 -15.65 15.05 15.38
CA GLY A 105 -16.83 14.31 15.85
C GLY A 105 -17.59 13.58 14.74
N LEU A 106 -16.89 13.13 13.70
CA LEU A 106 -17.46 12.28 12.66
C LEU A 106 -17.87 10.90 13.22
N PRO A 107 -18.81 10.18 12.58
CA PRO A 107 -19.06 8.78 12.93
C PRO A 107 -17.77 7.96 12.94
N SER A 108 -17.49 7.27 14.04
CA SER A 108 -16.25 6.51 14.29
C SER A 108 -16.50 5.06 14.64
#